data_AF-A0A7J8J5D6-F1
#
_entry.id   AF-A0A7J8J5D6-F1
#
_cell.length_a   1.000
_cell.length_b   1.000
_cell.length_c   1.000
_cell.angle_alpha   90.00
_cell.angle_beta   90.00
_cell.angle_gamma   90.00
#
_symmetry.space_group_name_H-M   'P 1'
#
loop_
_entity.id
_entity.type
_entity.pdbx_description
1 polymer ?
#
loop_
_entity_poly.entity_id
_entity_poly.type
_entity_poly.pdbx_seq_one_letter_code
_entity_poly.pdbx_strand_id
1 'polypeptide(L)'
;MPTPAQASWLLPLPLPPLLLLLTLSATGSDAVHCFTQYEESSGKCKGSLGNGVGVEDCCLNTAYAFQEPGSNLCQPCRSPQWSPWSRWNPCSVTCTEGSQLRHRRCIGWGGECPEKVQPGTLEWQLQACEDKPCCPEIGGWSNWGPWMPCSVTCSKGTRTRQRTCDQPIPKCGGQCPGEAQESEACDTKQVCPSE
;
A
#
# COMPACT_ATOMS: atom_id res chain seq x y z
N MET A 1 -7.88 -91.55 -35.59
CA MET A 1 -6.82 -90.65 -36.07
C MET A 1 -7.40 -89.25 -36.12
N PRO A 2 -7.12 -88.43 -35.09
CA PRO A 2 -6.35 -87.20 -35.30
C PRO A 2 -5.25 -87.00 -34.25
N THR A 3 -4.28 -86.18 -34.62
CA THR A 3 -2.96 -85.90 -34.00
C THR A 3 -3.00 -85.09 -32.69
N PRO A 4 -2.02 -85.25 -31.78
CA PRO A 4 -1.84 -84.36 -30.64
C PRO A 4 -1.14 -83.07 -31.06
N ALA A 5 -1.66 -81.91 -30.62
CA ALA A 5 -1.06 -80.60 -30.85
C ALA A 5 0.13 -80.38 -29.91
N GLN A 6 1.25 -79.92 -30.48
CA GLN A 6 2.49 -79.59 -29.76
C GLN A 6 2.31 -78.29 -28.96
N ALA A 7 2.64 -78.34 -27.66
CA ALA A 7 2.78 -77.16 -26.82
C ALA A 7 4.15 -76.49 -27.10
N SER A 8 4.12 -75.27 -27.65
CA SER A 8 5.29 -74.42 -27.80
C SER A 8 5.58 -73.68 -26.49
N TRP A 9 6.73 -73.96 -25.88
CA TRP A 9 7.24 -73.23 -24.72
C TRP A 9 7.94 -71.96 -25.21
N LEU A 10 7.33 -70.80 -24.97
CA LEU A 10 7.98 -69.50 -25.19
C LEU A 10 8.94 -69.22 -24.02
N LEU A 11 10.24 -69.11 -24.31
CA LEU A 11 11.26 -68.64 -23.38
C LEU A 11 11.07 -67.14 -23.09
N PRO A 12 11.29 -66.66 -21.85
CA PRO A 12 11.15 -65.24 -21.53
C PRO A 12 12.35 -64.46 -22.09
N LEU A 13 12.07 -63.33 -22.76
CA LEU A 13 13.06 -62.36 -23.21
C LEU A 13 13.70 -61.64 -21.99
N PRO A 14 15.02 -61.37 -21.98
CA PRO A 14 15.65 -60.63 -20.90
C PRO A 14 15.26 -59.15 -20.96
N LEU A 15 14.81 -58.58 -19.84
CA LEU A 15 14.55 -57.15 -19.69
C LEU A 15 15.86 -56.35 -19.85
N PRO A 16 15.86 -55.22 -20.58
CA PRO A 16 17.04 -54.38 -20.71
C PRO A 16 17.33 -53.66 -19.37
N PRO A 17 18.60 -53.35 -19.07
CA PRO A 17 18.96 -52.68 -17.83
C PRO A 17 18.37 -51.27 -17.84
N LEU A 18 17.64 -50.92 -16.78
CA LEU A 18 17.11 -49.58 -16.55
C LEU A 18 18.32 -48.64 -16.32
N LEU A 19 18.74 -47.90 -17.35
CA LEU A 19 19.68 -46.80 -17.17
C LEU A 19 18.98 -45.71 -16.35
N LEU A 20 19.35 -45.62 -15.07
CA LEU A 20 19.02 -44.46 -14.25
C LEU A 20 19.77 -43.26 -14.85
N LEU A 21 19.08 -42.47 -15.66
CA LEU A 21 19.54 -41.14 -16.04
C LEU A 21 19.50 -40.28 -14.77
N LEU A 22 20.63 -40.21 -14.06
CA LEU A 22 20.89 -39.14 -13.10
C LEU A 22 20.89 -37.84 -13.89
N THR A 23 19.74 -37.17 -13.96
CA THR A 23 19.70 -35.76 -14.34
C THR A 23 20.42 -35.01 -13.23
N LEU A 24 21.72 -34.74 -13.40
CA LEU A 24 22.37 -33.67 -12.66
C LEU A 24 21.58 -32.41 -13.02
N SER A 25 20.71 -31.95 -12.13
CA SER A 25 20.32 -30.56 -12.11
C SER A 25 21.61 -29.77 -11.95
N ALA A 26 22.13 -29.22 -13.03
CA ALA A 26 23.13 -28.18 -12.95
C ALA A 26 22.54 -27.09 -12.05
N THR A 27 23.02 -27.01 -10.81
CA THR A 27 22.76 -25.89 -9.91
C THR A 27 23.56 -24.70 -10.42
N GLY A 28 23.25 -24.25 -11.65
CA GLY A 28 23.70 -22.96 -12.12
C GLY A 28 22.91 -21.93 -11.35
N SER A 29 23.57 -21.24 -10.42
CA SER A 29 23.03 -20.06 -9.74
C SER A 29 22.38 -19.15 -10.81
N ASP A 30 21.11 -18.79 -10.62
CA ASP A 30 20.39 -17.92 -11.55
C ASP A 30 21.23 -16.65 -11.79
N ALA A 31 21.37 -16.28 -13.07
CA ALA A 31 22.20 -15.15 -13.45
C ALA A 31 21.58 -13.84 -12.94
N VAL A 32 22.37 -13.01 -12.26
CA VAL A 32 21.92 -11.76 -11.64
C VAL A 32 22.55 -10.51 -12.25
N HIS A 33 21.95 -9.36 -11.97
CA HIS A 33 22.56 -8.05 -12.21
C HIS A 33 23.44 -7.70 -11.00
N CYS A 34 24.76 -7.61 -11.21
CA CYS A 34 25.73 -7.29 -10.16
C CYS A 34 26.03 -5.78 -10.11
N PHE A 35 26.22 -5.26 -8.90
CA PHE A 35 26.44 -3.86 -8.57
C PHE A 35 27.57 -3.71 -7.56
N THR A 36 28.32 -2.62 -7.67
CA THR A 36 29.49 -2.39 -6.82
C THR A 36 29.15 -1.90 -5.42
N GLN A 37 27.92 -1.40 -5.19
CA GLN A 37 27.53 -0.78 -3.94
C GLN A 37 26.05 -1.03 -3.59
N TYR A 38 25.79 -1.17 -2.29
CA TYR A 38 24.45 -1.14 -1.68
C TYR A 38 24.23 0.18 -0.92
N GLU A 39 23.15 0.90 -1.23
CA GLU A 39 22.77 2.13 -0.53
C GLU A 39 21.81 1.83 0.63
N GLU A 40 22.32 1.82 1.87
CA GLU A 40 21.55 1.48 3.08
C GLU A 40 20.29 2.33 3.29
N SER A 41 20.37 3.62 2.98
CA SER A 41 19.31 4.58 3.27
C SER A 41 18.08 4.39 2.38
N SER A 42 18.28 3.86 1.18
CA SER A 42 17.22 3.69 0.17
C SER A 42 16.94 2.23 -0.18
N GLY A 43 17.85 1.32 0.20
CA GLY A 43 17.83 -0.09 -0.20
C GLY A 43 18.07 -0.30 -1.69
N LYS A 44 18.79 0.62 -2.36
CA LYS A 44 19.04 0.57 -3.82
C LYS A 44 20.45 0.11 -4.15
N CYS A 45 20.57 -0.58 -5.27
CA CYS A 45 21.84 -0.96 -5.87
C CYS A 45 22.43 0.24 -6.65
N LYS A 46 23.74 0.47 -6.50
CA LYS A 46 24.46 1.56 -7.16
C LYS A 46 25.72 1.02 -7.85
N GLY A 47 26.11 1.66 -8.95
CA GLY A 47 27.29 1.28 -9.72
C GLY A 47 27.13 -0.08 -10.40
N SER A 48 26.29 -0.14 -11.44
CA SER A 48 26.09 -1.35 -12.25
C SER A 48 27.43 -1.88 -12.78
N LEU A 49 27.75 -3.14 -12.48
CA LEU A 49 28.95 -3.82 -12.95
C LEU A 49 28.67 -4.65 -14.21
N GLY A 50 27.49 -5.27 -14.28
CA GLY A 50 27.07 -6.07 -15.43
C GLY A 50 25.98 -7.08 -15.09
N ASN A 51 25.47 -7.75 -16.12
CA ASN A 51 24.43 -8.79 -16.06
C ASN A 51 25.01 -10.15 -16.43
N GLY A 52 24.27 -11.22 -16.11
CA GLY A 52 24.61 -12.56 -16.62
C GLY A 52 25.64 -13.30 -15.78
N VAL A 53 25.90 -12.84 -14.55
CA VAL A 53 26.90 -13.41 -13.62
C VAL A 53 26.17 -14.17 -12.52
N GLY A 54 26.72 -15.30 -12.07
CA GLY A 54 26.15 -16.04 -10.93
C GLY A 54 26.22 -15.23 -9.63
N VAL A 55 25.31 -15.49 -8.68
CA VAL A 55 25.28 -14.76 -7.41
C VAL A 55 26.57 -14.98 -6.62
N GLU A 56 27.09 -16.20 -6.62
CA GLU A 56 28.33 -16.56 -5.92
C GLU A 56 29.53 -15.74 -6.41
N ASP A 57 29.66 -15.57 -7.74
CA ASP A 57 30.73 -14.78 -8.36
C ASP A 57 30.58 -13.28 -8.05
N CYS A 58 29.36 -12.76 -8.12
CA CYS A 58 29.09 -11.37 -7.75
C CYS A 58 29.42 -11.11 -6.27
N CYS A 59 29.10 -12.06 -5.39
CA CYS A 59 29.27 -11.96 -3.95
C CYS A 59 30.63 -12.43 -3.41
N LEU A 60 31.60 -12.71 -4.29
CA LEU A 60 33.01 -12.84 -3.89
C LEU A 60 33.52 -11.57 -3.19
N ASN A 61 32.94 -10.40 -3.51
CA ASN A 61 33.13 -9.17 -2.76
C ASN A 61 31.88 -8.85 -1.92
N THR A 62 32.00 -8.90 -0.60
CA THR A 62 30.88 -8.67 0.32
C THR A 62 30.35 -7.23 0.34
N ALA A 63 31.10 -6.27 -0.23
CA ALA A 63 30.65 -4.89 -0.40
C ALA A 63 29.71 -4.69 -1.61
N TYR A 64 29.63 -5.69 -2.50
CA TYR A 64 28.77 -5.65 -3.68
C TYR A 64 27.32 -5.93 -3.34
N ALA A 65 26.47 -5.78 -4.34
CA ALA A 65 25.06 -6.08 -4.27
C ALA A 65 24.57 -6.66 -5.59
N PHE A 66 23.43 -7.33 -5.57
CA PHE A 66 22.84 -7.92 -6.76
C PHE A 66 21.32 -7.76 -6.79
N GLN A 67 20.76 -7.93 -7.99
CA GLN A 67 19.33 -8.02 -8.24
C GLN A 67 19.03 -9.24 -9.11
N GLU A 68 18.05 -10.02 -8.68
CA GLU A 68 17.56 -11.17 -9.45
C GLU A 68 16.71 -10.73 -10.65
N PRO A 69 16.67 -11.52 -11.74
CA PRO A 69 15.82 -11.23 -12.89
C PRO A 69 14.34 -11.07 -12.49
N GLY A 70 13.72 -9.97 -12.92
CA GLY A 70 12.31 -9.68 -12.60
C GLY A 70 12.07 -9.16 -11.18
N SER A 71 13.12 -9.05 -10.36
CA SER A 71 13.07 -8.46 -9.02
C SER A 71 13.65 -7.05 -9.03
N ASN A 72 12.93 -6.10 -8.42
CA ASN A 72 13.46 -4.76 -8.15
C ASN A 72 14.20 -4.70 -6.79
N LEU A 73 14.32 -5.84 -6.10
CA LEU A 73 14.91 -5.92 -4.78
C LEU A 73 16.43 -6.03 -4.89
N CYS A 74 17.12 -5.02 -4.38
CA CYS A 74 18.56 -5.06 -4.21
C CYS A 74 18.95 -5.82 -2.93
N GLN A 75 19.81 -6.82 -3.06
CA GLN A 75 20.38 -7.58 -1.95
C GLN A 75 21.88 -7.30 -1.84
N PRO A 76 22.39 -6.90 -0.66
CA PRO A 76 23.82 -6.79 -0.45
C PRO A 76 24.45 -8.19 -0.33
N CYS A 77 25.70 -8.34 -0.75
CA CYS A 77 26.44 -9.60 -0.68
C CYS A 77 26.97 -9.96 0.71
N ARG A 78 26.88 -9.04 1.67
CA ARG A 78 27.25 -9.29 3.08
C ARG A 78 26.29 -10.29 3.74
N SER A 79 26.71 -10.81 4.89
CA SER A 79 25.90 -11.72 5.71
C SER A 79 24.54 -11.10 6.09
N PRO A 80 23.46 -11.90 6.15
CA PRO A 80 22.13 -11.36 6.36
C PRO A 80 21.93 -10.68 7.70
N GLN A 81 21.29 -9.50 7.63
CA GLN A 81 20.91 -8.74 8.80
C GLN A 81 19.61 -7.99 8.53
N TRP A 82 18.92 -7.62 9.62
CA TRP A 82 17.76 -6.76 9.52
C TRP A 82 18.15 -5.38 8.99
N SER A 83 17.43 -4.90 7.98
CA SER A 83 17.51 -3.51 7.56
C SER A 83 17.08 -2.60 8.72
N PRO A 84 17.41 -1.30 8.63
CA PRO A 84 16.72 -0.29 9.43
C PRO A 84 15.21 -0.40 9.24
N TRP A 85 14.44 0.00 10.26
CA TRP A 85 13.00 0.17 10.14
C TRP A 85 12.68 1.25 9.11
N SER A 86 11.65 1.01 8.31
CA SER A 86 11.06 2.05 7.47
C SER A 86 10.54 3.19 8.35
N ARG A 87 10.28 4.34 7.71
CA ARG A 87 9.42 5.34 8.32
C ARG A 87 8.05 4.71 8.60
N TRP A 88 7.37 5.23 9.61
CA TRP A 88 5.97 4.92 9.82
C TRP A 88 5.16 5.39 8.62
N ASN A 89 4.25 4.53 8.18
CA ASN A 89 3.20 4.93 7.24
C ASN A 89 2.34 6.03 7.88
N PRO A 90 1.66 6.85 7.07
CA PRO A 90 0.64 7.75 7.59
C PRO A 90 -0.37 7.01 8.46
N CYS A 91 -0.93 7.71 9.45
CA CYS A 91 -1.95 7.15 10.30
C CYS A 91 -3.16 6.72 9.44
N SER A 92 -3.80 5.59 9.78
CA SER A 92 -4.95 5.05 9.05
C SER A 92 -6.13 6.02 8.95
N VAL A 93 -6.21 6.95 9.90
CA VAL A 93 -7.18 8.04 9.96
C VAL A 93 -6.44 9.34 10.28
N THR A 94 -6.95 10.47 9.77
CA THR A 94 -6.36 11.80 10.00
C THR A 94 -6.86 12.47 11.29
N CYS A 95 -7.73 11.79 12.03
CA CYS A 95 -8.35 12.27 13.24
C CYS A 95 -8.80 11.08 14.09
N THR A 96 -8.88 11.29 15.40
CA THR A 96 -9.04 10.27 16.43
C THR A 96 -7.91 9.23 16.41
N GLU A 97 -8.01 8.22 17.27
CA GLU A 97 -7.06 7.11 17.32
C GLU A 97 -7.11 6.30 16.01
N GLY A 98 -5.94 6.13 15.42
CA GLY A 98 -5.71 5.27 14.27
C GLY A 98 -4.57 4.30 14.51
N SER A 99 -4.14 3.67 13.44
CA SER A 99 -3.04 2.73 13.44
C SER A 99 -2.06 3.05 12.31
N GLN A 100 -0.78 2.90 12.59
CA GLN A 100 0.29 3.03 11.62
C GLN A 100 1.16 1.78 11.62
N LEU A 101 1.70 1.47 10.45
CA LEU A 101 2.60 0.34 10.23
C LEU A 101 3.97 0.84 9.79
N ARG A 102 5.01 0.12 10.19
CA ARG A 102 6.33 0.20 9.57
C ARG A 102 6.86 -1.20 9.37
N HIS A 103 7.81 -1.35 8.46
CA HIS A 103 8.42 -2.65 8.18
C HIS A 103 9.94 -2.57 8.15
N ARG A 104 10.58 -3.72 8.31
CA ARG A 104 11.99 -3.93 7.97
C ARG A 104 12.14 -5.23 7.21
N ARG A 105 13.24 -5.38 6.48
CA ARG A 105 13.51 -6.56 5.65
C ARG A 105 14.80 -7.23 6.08
N CYS A 106 14.82 -8.55 6.11
CA CYS A 106 16.07 -9.28 6.18
C CYS A 106 16.82 -9.15 4.85
N ILE A 107 17.99 -8.52 4.85
CA ILE A 107 18.79 -8.25 3.65
C ILE A 107 20.18 -8.87 3.78
N GLY A 108 20.67 -9.46 2.70
CA GLY A 108 21.98 -10.10 2.65
C GLY A 108 21.96 -11.41 1.89
N TRP A 109 23.11 -12.08 1.84
CA TRP A 109 23.28 -13.35 1.13
C TRP A 109 24.11 -14.36 1.93
N GLY A 110 23.90 -15.65 1.67
CA GLY A 110 24.71 -16.74 2.24
C GLY A 110 24.42 -17.07 3.71
N GLY A 111 23.20 -16.86 4.19
CA GLY A 111 22.81 -17.20 5.57
C GLY A 111 21.38 -16.79 5.94
N GLU A 112 21.16 -16.57 7.23
CA GLU A 112 19.87 -16.18 7.81
C GLU A 112 20.04 -14.97 8.74
N CYS A 113 19.00 -14.15 8.87
CA CYS A 113 18.90 -13.16 9.93
C CYS A 113 18.65 -13.83 11.30
N PRO A 114 18.74 -13.08 12.41
CA PRO A 114 18.36 -13.60 13.73
C PRO A 114 16.99 -14.29 13.71
N GLU A 115 16.82 -15.31 14.56
CA GLU A 115 15.63 -16.17 14.62
C GLU A 115 15.39 -17.05 13.39
N LYS A 116 16.45 -17.34 12.62
CA LYS A 116 16.42 -18.22 11.42
C LYS A 116 15.51 -17.69 10.32
N VAL A 117 15.57 -16.38 10.11
CA VAL A 117 14.73 -15.69 9.13
C VAL A 117 15.46 -15.61 7.78
N GLN A 118 14.80 -16.07 6.72
CA GLN A 118 15.38 -16.08 5.37
C GLN A 118 15.49 -14.66 4.80
N PRO A 119 16.56 -14.35 4.03
CA PRO A 119 16.67 -13.10 3.28
C PRO A 119 15.44 -12.84 2.40
N GLY A 120 15.00 -11.58 2.35
CA GLY A 120 13.78 -11.16 1.67
C GLY A 120 12.54 -11.08 2.57
N THR A 121 12.53 -11.78 3.71
CA THR A 121 11.40 -11.76 4.65
C THR A 121 11.18 -10.37 5.25
N LEU A 122 9.91 -9.99 5.39
CA LEU A 122 9.50 -8.75 6.04
C LEU A 122 9.05 -8.99 7.48
N GLU A 123 9.39 -8.05 8.35
CA GLU A 123 8.84 -7.95 9.70
C GLU A 123 8.05 -6.64 9.80
N TRP A 124 6.90 -6.70 10.47
CA TRP A 124 5.99 -5.58 10.62
C TRP A 124 5.85 -5.18 12.08
N GLN A 125 5.75 -3.88 12.30
CA GLN A 125 5.36 -3.32 13.59
C GLN A 125 4.10 -2.48 13.42
N LEU A 126 3.13 -2.69 14.30
CA LEU A 126 1.89 -1.93 14.42
C LEU A 126 1.96 -1.03 15.66
N GLN A 127 1.55 0.23 15.52
CA GLN A 127 1.46 1.17 16.62
C GLN A 127 0.22 2.04 16.49
N ALA A 128 -0.39 2.40 17.62
CA ALA A 128 -1.40 3.45 17.67
C ALA A 128 -0.80 4.81 17.27
N CYS A 129 -1.61 5.64 16.61
CA CYS A 129 -1.29 7.00 16.22
C CYS A 129 -2.52 7.90 16.41
N GLU A 130 -2.29 9.19 16.60
CA GLU A 130 -3.35 10.18 16.76
C GLU A 130 -2.90 11.51 16.15
N ASP A 131 -3.34 11.78 14.91
CA ASP A 131 -2.96 13.00 14.18
C ASP A 131 -3.73 14.22 14.71
N LYS A 132 -5.01 14.04 15.02
CA LYS A 132 -5.90 15.04 15.62
C LYS A 132 -6.79 14.38 16.65
N PRO A 133 -7.10 15.04 17.77
CA PRO A 133 -7.86 14.41 18.85
C PRO A 133 -9.32 14.11 18.51
N CYS A 134 -9.88 14.76 17.50
CA CYS A 134 -11.25 14.52 17.08
C CYS A 134 -11.49 14.82 15.61
N CYS A 135 -12.52 14.18 15.05
CA CYS A 135 -12.95 14.37 13.68
C CYS A 135 -14.05 15.44 13.59
N PRO A 136 -14.07 16.27 12.52
CA PRO A 136 -15.15 17.22 12.29
C PRO A 136 -16.51 16.53 12.24
N GLU A 137 -17.40 16.86 13.18
CA GLU A 137 -18.80 16.44 13.15
C GLU A 137 -19.63 17.56 12.53
N ILE A 138 -20.19 17.30 11.35
CA ILE A 138 -21.04 18.24 10.61
C ILE A 138 -22.29 18.54 11.45
N GLY A 139 -22.61 19.83 11.59
CA GLY A 139 -23.79 20.29 12.31
C GLY A 139 -25.05 20.24 11.44
N GLY A 140 -26.20 20.49 12.05
CA GLY A 140 -27.47 20.65 11.36
C GLY A 140 -28.08 22.02 11.57
N TRP A 141 -28.80 22.49 10.56
CA TRP A 141 -29.52 23.75 10.64
C TRP A 141 -30.78 23.62 11.49
N SER A 142 -31.06 24.62 12.30
CA SER A 142 -32.39 24.84 12.84
C SER A 142 -33.39 25.17 11.73
N ASN A 143 -34.67 25.15 12.09
CA ASN A 143 -35.72 25.67 11.22
C ASN A 143 -35.42 27.12 10.87
N TRP A 144 -35.76 27.50 9.64
CA TRP A 144 -35.70 28.89 9.24
C TRP A 144 -36.49 29.77 10.20
N GLY A 145 -35.88 30.85 10.65
CA GLY A 145 -36.58 31.94 11.30
C GLY A 145 -37.61 32.57 10.36
N PRO A 146 -38.51 33.40 10.90
CA PRO A 146 -39.46 34.12 10.07
C PRO A 146 -38.73 35.05 9.09
N TRP A 147 -39.40 35.37 7.98
CA TRP A 147 -38.94 36.43 7.10
C TRP A 147 -38.96 37.77 7.83
N MET A 148 -37.83 38.48 7.79
CA MET A 148 -37.73 39.86 8.24
C MET A 148 -38.62 40.78 7.39
N PRO A 149 -38.98 41.97 7.89
CA PRO A 149 -39.67 42.96 7.09
C PRO A 149 -38.91 43.30 5.80
N CYS A 150 -39.66 43.78 4.80
CA CYS A 150 -39.06 44.24 3.55
C CYS A 150 -38.07 45.38 3.85
N SER A 151 -36.95 45.41 3.13
CA SER A 151 -35.89 46.43 3.31
C SER A 151 -36.37 47.86 3.09
N VAL A 152 -37.54 48.03 2.47
CA VAL A 152 -38.19 49.31 2.18
C VAL A 152 -39.63 49.26 2.68
N THR A 153 -40.23 50.44 2.89
CA THR A 153 -41.64 50.58 3.24
C THR A 153 -42.54 50.82 2.03
N CYS A 154 -41.98 51.28 0.90
CA CYS A 154 -42.69 51.52 -0.35
C CYS A 154 -42.00 50.81 -1.53
N SER A 155 -42.76 50.46 -2.56
CA SER A 155 -42.29 49.78 -3.79
C SER A 155 -41.67 48.40 -3.50
N LYS A 156 -40.66 48.01 -4.29
CA LYS A 156 -39.95 46.73 -4.21
C LYS A 156 -38.70 46.84 -3.35
N GLY A 157 -38.43 45.79 -2.58
CA GLY A 157 -37.19 45.62 -1.83
C GLY A 157 -36.78 44.16 -1.70
N THR A 158 -35.98 43.87 -0.68
CA THR A 158 -35.53 42.52 -0.35
C THR A 158 -35.88 42.21 1.09
N ARG A 159 -36.35 40.99 1.36
CA ARG A 159 -36.50 40.46 2.71
C ARG A 159 -35.55 39.30 2.93
N THR A 160 -35.12 39.12 4.17
CA THR A 160 -34.15 38.11 4.56
C THR A 160 -34.72 37.23 5.65
N ARG A 161 -34.28 35.97 5.69
CA ARG A 161 -34.49 35.08 6.83
C ARG A 161 -33.17 34.41 7.19
N GLN A 162 -33.04 34.03 8.45
CA GLN A 162 -31.83 33.41 8.98
C GLN A 162 -32.17 32.12 9.72
N ARG A 163 -31.19 31.23 9.82
CA ARG A 163 -31.22 29.99 10.59
C ARG A 163 -29.89 29.82 11.33
N THR A 164 -29.89 29.01 12.38
CA THR A 164 -28.72 28.75 13.22
C THR A 164 -28.19 27.34 13.00
N CYS A 165 -26.87 27.16 13.11
CA CYS A 165 -26.22 25.86 12.98
C CYS A 165 -26.08 25.19 14.36
N ASP A 166 -27.19 24.70 14.89
CA ASP A 166 -27.27 24.18 16.27
C ASP A 166 -28.14 22.91 16.43
N GLN A 167 -28.61 22.31 15.33
CA GLN A 167 -29.54 21.17 15.34
C GLN A 167 -29.04 19.98 14.49
N PRO A 168 -27.93 19.31 14.86
CA PRO A 168 -27.12 19.50 16.08
C PRO A 168 -25.99 20.53 15.93
N ILE A 169 -25.43 21.00 17.05
CA ILE A 169 -24.24 21.87 17.07
C ILE A 169 -23.04 21.08 16.50
N PRO A 170 -22.32 21.62 15.50
CA PRO A 170 -21.13 20.96 14.97
C PRO A 170 -20.02 20.86 16.01
N LYS A 171 -19.15 19.86 15.86
CA LYS A 171 -17.98 19.69 16.75
C LYS A 171 -16.69 19.61 15.95
N CYS A 172 -15.58 19.89 16.64
CA CYS A 172 -14.25 19.64 16.11
C CYS A 172 -13.97 20.30 14.75
N GLY A 173 -14.48 21.53 14.58
CA GLY A 173 -14.34 22.30 13.35
C GLY A 173 -15.33 21.91 12.25
N GLY A 174 -16.31 21.05 12.52
CA GLY A 174 -17.44 20.81 11.65
C GLY A 174 -18.28 22.08 11.44
N GLN A 175 -19.06 22.09 10.37
CA GLN A 175 -19.89 23.22 9.96
C GLN A 175 -21.20 22.71 9.36
N CYS A 176 -22.26 23.50 9.37
CA CYS A 176 -23.48 23.13 8.67
C CYS A 176 -23.31 23.37 7.16
N PRO A 177 -23.79 22.45 6.30
CA PRO A 177 -23.67 22.61 4.86
C PRO A 177 -24.67 23.66 4.32
N GLY A 178 -24.17 24.62 3.55
CA GLY A 178 -24.99 25.67 2.91
C GLY A 178 -25.00 26.99 3.69
N GLU A 179 -25.92 27.89 3.33
CA GLU A 179 -25.94 29.25 3.86
C GLU A 179 -26.78 29.39 5.14
N ALA A 180 -26.34 30.27 6.04
CA ALA A 180 -27.09 30.64 7.26
C ALA A 180 -28.22 31.65 6.99
N GLN A 181 -28.19 32.31 5.83
CA GLN A 181 -29.10 33.39 5.46
C GLN A 181 -29.64 33.18 4.05
N GLU A 182 -30.92 33.48 3.88
CA GLU A 182 -31.60 33.49 2.59
C GLU A 182 -32.23 34.87 2.37
N SER A 183 -32.28 35.30 1.10
CA SER A 183 -32.82 36.58 0.69
C SER A 183 -33.76 36.41 -0.49
N GLU A 184 -34.89 37.11 -0.49
CA GLU A 184 -35.82 37.12 -1.63
C GLU A 184 -36.44 38.51 -1.84
N ALA A 185 -36.94 38.76 -3.05
CA ALA A 185 -37.60 40.01 -3.37
C ALA A 185 -38.96 40.14 -2.65
N CYS A 186 -39.31 41.35 -2.24
CA CYS A 186 -40.61 41.70 -1.65
C CYS A 186 -41.20 42.94 -2.33
N ASP A 187 -42.53 43.05 -2.31
CA ASP A 187 -43.27 44.20 -2.83
C ASP A 187 -44.24 44.66 -1.75
N THR A 188 -44.08 45.90 -1.27
CA THR A 188 -44.87 46.44 -0.17
C THR A 188 -46.27 46.88 -0.59
N LYS A 189 -46.56 46.89 -1.90
CA LYS A 189 -47.82 47.40 -2.48
C LYS A 189 -48.11 48.86 -2.14
N GLN A 190 -47.14 49.61 -1.62
CA GLN A 190 -47.24 51.05 -1.36
C GLN A 190 -46.44 51.84 -2.39
N VAL A 191 -47.03 52.89 -2.94
CA VAL A 191 -46.32 53.83 -3.81
C VAL A 191 -45.47 54.75 -2.93
N CYS A 192 -44.22 54.98 -3.33
CA CYS A 192 -43.35 55.90 -2.60
C CYS A 192 -43.85 57.35 -2.75
N PRO A 193 -43.73 58.18 -1.69
CA PRO A 193 -43.99 59.61 -1.81
C PRO A 193 -43.10 60.20 -2.92
N SER A 194 -43.72 60.95 -3.83
CA SER A 194 -43.00 61.81 -4.75
C SER A 194 -42.75 63.14 -4.05
N GLU A 195 -41.47 63.49 -3.86
CA GLU A 195 -41.05 64.87 -3.57
C GLU A 195 -41.32 65.79 -4.77
#